data_AF-A0A1Q3P7K5-F1
#
_entry.id   AF-A0A1Q3P7K5-F1
#
_cell.length_a   1.000
_cell.length_b   1.000
_cell.length_c   1.000
_cell.angle_alpha   90.00
_cell.angle_beta   90.00
_cell.angle_gamma   90.00
#
_symmetry.space_group_name_H-M   'P 1'
#
loop_
_entity.id
_entity.type
_entity.pdbx_description
1 polymer ?
#
loop_
_entity_poly.entity_id
_entity_poly.type
_entity_poly.pdbx_seq_one_letter_code
_entity_poly.pdbx_strand_id
1 'polypeptide(L)'
;MFDIYSAYILTNPISSIAVFITILPITLTITRQAFSDKSLRLLFYYLVAKLIIDLTMLHFASNRTNNLILYNLSIPLFYALLGGMFYFQFTGRAQKIFVLTSIIGVSVFSIWDIFNSNENLSDLNEHRLVLYAKTVEGVLMISLILLYFYEIIKSLEIPNLLTFPFFWVCSGLLLYYSSLIFLAPVLHYVYTWDNQTDLGITEVIPSIFETLCAVLFSVGIYNFSPGSYAK
;
A
#
# COMPACT_ATOMS: atom_id res chain seq x y z
N MET A 1 -26.11 -6.39 14.37
CA MET A 1 -24.90 -6.46 13.51
C MET A 1 -24.54 -5.09 12.97
N PHE A 2 -25.45 -4.36 12.31
CA PHE A 2 -25.17 -3.01 11.80
C PHE A 2 -24.69 -2.03 12.89
N ASP A 3 -25.23 -2.14 14.11
CA ASP A 3 -24.89 -1.27 15.25
C ASP A 3 -23.43 -1.40 15.71
N ILE A 4 -22.83 -2.59 15.53
CA ILE A 4 -21.44 -2.85 15.91
C ILE A 4 -20.50 -2.12 14.95
N TYR A 5 -20.78 -2.19 13.65
CA TYR A 5 -20.01 -1.48 12.62
C TYR A 5 -20.18 0.04 12.74
N SER A 6 -21.41 0.52 12.96
CA SER A 6 -21.64 1.96 13.10
C SER A 6 -20.94 2.53 14.34
N ALA A 7 -20.99 1.81 15.47
CA ALA A 7 -20.25 2.19 16.67
C ALA A 7 -18.73 2.22 16.42
N TYR A 8 -18.18 1.22 15.73
CA TYR A 8 -16.76 1.18 15.40
C TYR A 8 -16.35 2.35 14.48
N ILE A 9 -17.14 2.62 13.43
CA ILE A 9 -16.87 3.71 12.47
C ILE A 9 -16.94 5.08 13.16
N LEU A 10 -17.91 5.28 14.06
CA LEU A 10 -18.03 6.54 14.82
C LEU A 10 -16.86 6.73 15.80
N THR A 11 -16.32 5.63 16.34
CA THR A 11 -15.18 5.67 17.25
C THR A 11 -13.86 5.89 16.49
N ASN A 12 -13.72 5.30 15.30
CA ASN A 12 -12.51 5.37 14.47
C ASN A 12 -12.81 5.95 13.06
N PRO A 13 -13.20 7.23 12.98
CA PRO A 13 -13.70 7.81 11.73
C PRO A 13 -12.59 7.92 10.67
N ILE A 14 -11.37 8.30 11.07
CA ILE A 14 -10.27 8.55 10.12
C ILE A 14 -9.78 7.24 9.48
N SER A 15 -9.60 6.18 10.27
CA SER A 15 -9.26 4.86 9.74
C SER A 15 -10.35 4.32 8.82
N SER A 16 -11.63 4.55 9.17
CA SER A 16 -12.76 4.15 8.32
C SER A 16 -12.80 4.92 6.99
N ILE A 17 -12.52 6.22 7.01
CA ILE A 17 -12.41 7.05 5.79
C ILE A 17 -11.31 6.51 4.87
N ALA A 18 -10.16 6.11 5.41
CA ALA A 18 -9.04 5.54 4.63
C ALA A 18 -9.42 4.23 3.91
N VAL A 19 -10.33 3.43 4.48
CA VAL A 19 -10.87 2.25 3.80
C VAL A 19 -11.75 2.67 2.62
N PHE A 20 -12.79 3.48 2.89
CA PHE A 20 -13.81 3.80 1.89
C PHE A 20 -13.32 4.72 0.77
N ILE A 21 -12.33 5.58 1.02
CA ILE A 21 -11.73 6.43 -0.03
C ILE A 21 -11.09 5.61 -1.14
N THR A 22 -10.68 4.35 -0.87
CA THR A 22 -10.12 3.41 -1.86
C THR A 22 -11.12 3.09 -2.99
N ILE A 23 -12.43 3.26 -2.76
CA ILE A 23 -13.47 3.09 -3.79
C ILE A 23 -13.32 4.13 -4.91
N LEU A 24 -12.85 5.33 -4.59
CA LEU A 24 -12.72 6.43 -5.54
C LEU A 24 -11.71 6.13 -6.68
N PRO A 25 -10.44 5.75 -6.43
CA PRO A 25 -9.54 5.37 -7.50
C PRO A 25 -9.97 4.08 -8.23
N ILE A 26 -10.66 3.15 -7.57
CA ILE A 26 -11.22 1.93 -8.22
C ILE A 26 -12.27 2.33 -9.28
N THR A 27 -13.25 3.13 -8.88
CA THR A 27 -14.32 3.59 -9.80
C THR A 27 -13.77 4.43 -10.94
N LEU A 28 -12.79 5.29 -10.67
CA LEU A 28 -12.10 6.05 -11.73
C LEU A 28 -11.34 5.14 -12.70
N THR A 29 -10.67 4.08 -12.20
CA THR A 29 -9.94 3.14 -13.06
C THR A 29 -10.86 2.43 -14.05
N ILE A 30 -12.06 2.04 -13.59
CA ILE A 30 -13.08 1.39 -14.43
C ILE A 30 -13.65 2.38 -15.45
N THR A 31 -14.09 3.56 -14.99
CA THR A 31 -14.76 4.56 -15.84
C THR A 31 -13.82 5.17 -16.89
N ARG A 32 -12.55 5.37 -16.57
CA ARG A 32 -11.52 5.86 -17.51
C ARG A 32 -10.87 4.76 -18.35
N GLN A 33 -11.27 3.51 -18.17
CA GLN A 33 -10.66 2.34 -18.82
C GLN A 33 -9.14 2.28 -18.66
N ALA A 34 -8.63 2.75 -17.52
CA ALA A 34 -7.20 2.86 -17.26
C ALA A 34 -6.52 1.49 -17.14
N PHE A 35 -7.30 0.40 -17.00
CA PHE A 35 -6.83 -0.98 -17.07
C PHE A 35 -6.18 -1.39 -18.41
N SER A 36 -6.32 -0.56 -19.46
CA SER A 36 -5.65 -0.78 -20.75
C SER A 36 -4.13 -0.73 -20.60
N ASP A 37 -3.62 0.16 -19.74
CA ASP A 37 -2.20 0.21 -19.38
C ASP A 37 -1.85 -0.91 -18.38
N LYS A 38 -0.70 -1.57 -18.59
CA LYS A 38 -0.29 -2.72 -17.76
C LYS A 38 0.05 -2.32 -16.32
N SER A 39 0.67 -1.15 -16.14
CA SER A 39 1.04 -0.63 -14.81
C SER A 39 -0.21 -0.24 -14.03
N LEU A 40 -1.15 0.48 -14.67
CA LEU A 40 -2.41 0.86 -14.03
C LEU A 40 -3.36 -0.34 -13.80
N ARG A 41 -3.24 -1.41 -14.59
CA ARG A 41 -3.94 -2.67 -14.32
C ARG A 41 -3.45 -3.33 -13.03
N LEU A 42 -2.15 -3.33 -12.77
CA LEU A 42 -1.62 -3.82 -11.50
C LEU A 42 -2.06 -2.93 -10.32
N LEU A 43 -2.10 -1.61 -10.52
CA LEU A 43 -2.66 -0.68 -9.52
C LEU A 43 -4.13 -1.03 -9.20
N PHE A 44 -4.93 -1.34 -10.22
CA PHE A 44 -6.31 -1.77 -10.02
C PHE A 44 -6.40 -3.04 -9.17
N TYR A 45 -5.60 -4.07 -9.48
CA TYR A 45 -5.57 -5.29 -8.67
C TYR A 45 -5.10 -5.04 -7.24
N TYR A 46 -4.12 -4.16 -7.06
CA TYR A 46 -3.69 -3.69 -5.74
C TYR A 46 -4.85 -3.03 -4.97
N LEU A 47 -5.57 -2.09 -5.59
CA LEU A 47 -6.67 -1.37 -4.93
C LEU A 47 -7.83 -2.30 -4.55
N VAL A 48 -8.17 -3.25 -5.42
CA VAL A 48 -9.21 -4.24 -5.13
C VAL A 48 -8.77 -5.18 -4.00
N ALA A 49 -7.55 -5.73 -4.07
CA ALA A 49 -7.01 -6.59 -3.02
C ALA A 49 -6.94 -5.84 -1.67
N LYS A 50 -6.47 -4.59 -1.69
CA LYS A 50 -6.44 -3.70 -0.54
C LYS A 50 -7.82 -3.50 0.05
N LEU A 51 -8.81 -3.12 -0.74
CA LEU A 51 -10.18 -2.90 -0.24
C LEU A 51 -10.76 -4.17 0.41
N ILE A 52 -10.53 -5.35 -0.17
CA ILE A 52 -11.00 -6.62 0.40
C ILE A 52 -10.33 -6.88 1.76
N ILE A 53 -9.01 -6.71 1.83
CA ILE A 53 -8.24 -6.90 3.08
C ILE A 53 -8.70 -5.89 4.14
N ASP A 54 -8.81 -4.61 3.79
CA ASP A 54 -9.22 -3.55 4.72
C ASP A 54 -10.65 -3.77 5.25
N LEU A 55 -11.60 -4.16 4.40
CA LEU A 55 -12.97 -4.49 4.84
C LEU A 55 -12.98 -5.71 5.77
N THR A 56 -12.13 -6.71 5.51
CA THR A 56 -12.00 -7.89 6.36
C THR A 56 -11.35 -7.53 7.70
N MET A 57 -10.33 -6.67 7.69
CA MET A 57 -9.68 -6.16 8.90
C MET A 57 -10.64 -5.29 9.73
N LEU A 58 -11.47 -4.46 9.08
CA LEU A 58 -12.52 -3.68 9.75
C LEU A 58 -13.58 -4.60 10.37
N HIS A 59 -13.96 -5.67 9.68
CA HIS A 59 -14.88 -6.68 10.21
C HIS A 59 -14.33 -7.34 11.48
N PHE A 60 -13.07 -7.77 11.45
CA PHE A 60 -12.41 -8.37 12.61
C PHE A 60 -12.23 -7.37 13.75
N ALA A 61 -11.82 -6.13 13.46
CA ALA A 61 -11.69 -5.09 14.47
C ALA A 61 -13.05 -4.77 15.14
N SER A 62 -14.14 -4.72 14.36
CA SER A 62 -15.50 -4.51 14.88
C SER A 62 -15.95 -5.62 15.82
N ASN A 63 -15.54 -6.87 15.54
CA ASN A 63 -15.84 -8.03 16.38
C ASN A 63 -14.81 -8.28 17.49
N ARG A 64 -13.83 -7.38 17.67
CA ARG A 64 -12.72 -7.54 18.62
C ARG A 64 -11.99 -8.87 18.43
N THR A 65 -11.69 -9.23 17.19
CA THR A 65 -10.82 -10.36 16.84
C THR A 65 -9.52 -9.82 16.23
N ASN A 66 -8.41 -10.48 16.52
CA ASN A 66 -7.11 -10.09 15.98
C ASN A 66 -7.11 -10.18 14.44
N ASN A 67 -6.63 -9.14 13.78
CA ASN A 67 -6.58 -9.01 12.32
C ASN A 67 -5.14 -8.82 11.80
N LEU A 68 -4.13 -8.91 12.66
CA LEU A 68 -2.73 -8.62 12.34
C LEU A 68 -2.11 -9.66 11.40
N ILE A 69 -2.64 -10.89 11.38
CA ILE A 69 -2.25 -11.89 10.39
C ILE A 69 -2.57 -11.45 8.96
N LEU A 70 -3.72 -10.82 8.73
CA LEU A 70 -4.11 -10.29 7.41
C LEU A 70 -3.17 -9.15 7.01
N TYR A 71 -2.85 -8.28 7.95
CA TYR A 71 -1.87 -7.21 7.72
C TYR A 71 -0.53 -7.79 7.28
N ASN A 72 0.01 -8.75 8.02
CA ASN A 72 1.32 -9.34 7.75
C ASN A 72 1.37 -10.04 6.38
N LEU A 73 0.31 -10.79 6.04
CA LEU A 73 0.20 -11.46 4.73
C LEU A 73 -0.02 -10.49 3.56
N SER A 74 -0.56 -9.30 3.84
CA SER A 74 -0.78 -8.28 2.81
C SER A 74 0.51 -7.65 2.29
N ILE A 75 1.56 -7.57 3.11
CA ILE A 75 2.84 -6.93 2.77
C ILE A 75 3.47 -7.50 1.50
N PRO A 76 3.74 -8.82 1.39
CA PRO A 76 4.35 -9.38 0.17
C PRO A 76 3.43 -9.24 -1.05
N LEU A 77 2.10 -9.34 -0.86
CA LEU A 77 1.13 -9.17 -1.93
C LEU A 77 1.14 -7.74 -2.48
N PHE A 78 1.07 -6.74 -1.60
CA PHE A 78 1.06 -5.34 -1.97
C PHE A 78 2.37 -4.92 -2.61
N TYR A 79 3.51 -5.36 -2.05
CA TYR A 79 4.81 -5.11 -2.64
C TYR A 79 4.94 -5.74 -4.03
N ALA A 80 4.46 -6.97 -4.23
CA ALA A 80 4.49 -7.62 -5.53
C ALA A 80 3.66 -6.88 -6.58
N LEU A 81 2.46 -6.42 -6.22
CA LEU A 81 1.59 -5.68 -7.13
C LEU A 81 2.15 -4.29 -7.46
N LEU A 82 2.54 -3.51 -6.45
CA LEU A 82 3.09 -2.16 -6.62
C LEU A 82 4.47 -2.20 -7.28
N GLY A 83 5.36 -3.09 -6.83
CA GLY A 83 6.68 -3.31 -7.43
C GLY A 83 6.55 -3.77 -8.89
N GLY A 84 5.58 -4.64 -9.19
CA GLY A 84 5.29 -5.08 -10.55
C GLY A 84 4.92 -3.93 -11.49
N MET A 85 4.37 -2.82 -10.99
CA MET A 85 4.10 -1.64 -11.81
C MET A 85 5.41 -1.05 -12.38
N PHE A 86 6.47 -0.99 -11.55
CA PHE A 86 7.79 -0.53 -11.98
C PHE A 86 8.43 -1.46 -13.01
N TYR A 87 8.18 -2.78 -12.93
CA TYR A 87 8.66 -3.73 -13.94
C TYR A 87 8.15 -3.39 -15.35
N PHE A 88 6.89 -2.96 -15.48
CA PHE A 88 6.33 -2.57 -16.77
C PHE A 88 6.78 -1.18 -17.22
N GLN A 89 7.08 -0.29 -16.28
CA GLN A 89 7.48 1.07 -16.56
C GLN A 89 8.97 1.21 -16.90
N PHE A 90 9.84 0.40 -16.32
CA PHE A 90 11.26 0.44 -16.64
C PHE A 90 11.55 -0.11 -18.04
N THR A 91 12.51 0.49 -18.73
CA THR A 91 12.96 0.01 -20.04
C THR A 91 14.16 -0.94 -19.90
N GLY A 92 15.07 -0.66 -18.97
CA GLY A 92 16.31 -1.38 -18.78
C GLY A 92 16.13 -2.79 -18.20
N ARG A 93 16.81 -3.77 -18.80
CA ARG A 93 16.78 -5.18 -18.34
C ARG A 93 17.29 -5.33 -16.91
N ALA A 94 18.34 -4.60 -16.54
CA ALA A 94 18.92 -4.66 -15.20
C ALA A 94 17.91 -4.21 -14.12
N GLN A 95 17.15 -3.15 -14.38
CA GLN A 95 16.14 -2.62 -13.45
C GLN A 95 14.96 -3.60 -13.33
N LYS A 96 14.54 -4.21 -14.44
CA LYS A 96 13.49 -5.26 -14.42
C LYS A 96 13.91 -6.48 -13.61
N ILE A 97 15.14 -6.95 -13.76
CA ILE A 97 15.69 -8.05 -12.96
C ILE A 97 15.73 -7.63 -11.50
N PHE A 98 16.21 -6.43 -11.19
CA PHE A 98 16.25 -5.90 -9.82
C PHE A 98 14.86 -5.90 -9.17
N VAL A 99 13.82 -5.41 -9.87
CA VAL A 99 12.42 -5.44 -9.39
C VAL A 99 11.95 -6.87 -9.14
N LEU A 100 12.20 -7.81 -10.07
CA LEU A 100 11.76 -9.19 -9.90
C LEU A 100 12.46 -9.86 -8.70
N THR A 101 13.77 -9.66 -8.57
CA THR A 101 14.56 -10.17 -7.45
C THR A 101 14.12 -9.53 -6.13
N SER A 102 13.78 -8.23 -6.11
CA SER A 102 13.29 -7.56 -4.91
C SER A 102 11.92 -8.09 -4.49
N ILE A 103 11.01 -8.38 -5.43
CA ILE A 103 9.70 -8.97 -5.13
C ILE A 103 9.87 -10.35 -4.47
N ILE A 104 10.71 -11.21 -5.04
CA ILE A 104 11.00 -12.53 -4.47
C ILE A 104 11.66 -12.39 -3.10
N GLY A 105 12.66 -11.52 -2.99
CA GLY A 105 13.39 -11.27 -1.74
C GLY A 105 12.50 -10.77 -0.62
N VAL A 106 11.65 -9.77 -0.87
CA VAL A 106 10.67 -9.25 0.10
C VAL A 106 9.66 -10.32 0.48
N SER A 107 9.21 -11.15 -0.47
CA SER A 107 8.26 -12.22 -0.17
C SER A 107 8.85 -13.24 0.81
N VAL A 108 10.06 -13.73 0.53
CA VAL A 108 10.77 -14.67 1.41
C VAL A 108 11.08 -14.03 2.76
N PHE A 109 11.55 -12.77 2.76
CA PHE A 109 11.87 -12.04 3.98
C PHE A 109 10.63 -11.79 4.85
N SER A 110 9.49 -11.44 4.25
CA SER A 110 8.23 -11.21 4.97
C SER A 110 7.74 -12.49 5.64
N ILE A 111 7.84 -13.63 4.95
CA ILE A 111 7.49 -14.93 5.53
C ILE A 111 8.38 -15.22 6.74
N TRP A 112 9.70 -15.08 6.58
CA TRP A 112 10.64 -15.28 7.70
C TRP A 112 10.33 -14.36 8.89
N ASP A 113 10.04 -13.08 8.63
CA ASP A 113 9.75 -12.10 9.69
C ASP A 113 8.42 -12.39 10.42
N ILE A 114 7.43 -12.95 9.72
CA ILE A 114 6.19 -13.44 10.35
C ILE A 114 6.49 -14.53 11.38
N PHE A 115 7.28 -15.54 10.99
CA PHE A 115 7.67 -16.63 11.90
C PHE A 115 8.55 -16.13 13.06
N ASN A 116 9.44 -15.17 12.79
CA ASN A 116 10.33 -14.62 13.81
C ASN A 116 9.58 -13.72 14.81
N SER A 117 8.55 -13.01 14.36
CA SER A 117 7.76 -12.10 15.20
C SER A 117 6.64 -12.80 15.99
N ASN A 118 6.28 -14.04 15.63
CA ASN A 118 5.16 -14.78 16.21
C ASN A 118 5.58 -16.22 16.56
N GLU A 119 5.84 -16.47 17.85
CA GLU A 119 6.29 -17.79 18.33
C GLU A 119 5.24 -18.90 18.11
N ASN A 120 3.95 -18.57 18.25
CA ASN A 120 2.85 -19.51 18.05
C ASN A 120 1.85 -19.00 17.00
N LEU A 121 2.02 -19.45 15.76
CA LEU A 121 1.10 -19.11 14.65
C LEU A 121 -0.31 -19.70 14.81
N SER A 122 -0.52 -20.68 15.70
CA SER A 122 -1.85 -21.22 15.95
C SER A 122 -2.66 -20.36 16.93
N ASP A 123 -1.99 -19.51 17.73
CA ASP A 123 -2.67 -18.58 18.61
C ASP A 123 -2.95 -17.27 17.88
N LEU A 124 -4.16 -17.18 17.31
CA LEU A 124 -4.60 -16.00 16.60
C LEU A 124 -4.74 -14.77 17.52
N ASN A 125 -4.88 -14.93 18.83
CA ASN A 125 -5.08 -13.79 19.73
C ASN A 125 -3.75 -13.06 20.01
N GLU A 126 -2.64 -13.79 20.10
CA GLU A 126 -1.32 -13.23 20.43
C GLU A 126 -0.50 -12.75 19.22
N HIS A 127 -1.05 -12.81 18.00
CA HIS A 127 -0.34 -12.35 16.81
C HIS A 127 0.08 -10.89 16.93
N ARG A 128 1.30 -10.60 16.51
CA ARG A 128 1.94 -9.28 16.46
C ARG A 128 2.20 -8.85 15.02
N LEU A 129 2.32 -7.54 14.84
CA LEU A 129 2.84 -6.98 13.60
C LEU A 129 4.26 -7.50 13.34
N VAL A 130 4.62 -7.65 12.06
CA VAL A 130 6.01 -7.92 11.67
C VAL A 130 6.95 -6.80 12.10
N LEU A 131 8.17 -7.15 12.52
CA LEU A 131 9.14 -6.19 13.07
C LEU A 131 9.87 -5.39 11.99
N TYR A 132 10.21 -6.03 10.87
CA TYR A 132 11.12 -5.46 9.86
C TYR A 132 10.52 -5.37 8.46
N ALA A 133 9.66 -6.30 8.06
CA ALA A 133 9.21 -6.47 6.68
C ALA A 133 8.51 -5.23 6.14
N LYS A 134 7.71 -4.55 6.97
CA LYS A 134 7.04 -3.30 6.57
C LYS A 134 8.02 -2.15 6.32
N THR A 135 9.07 -2.06 7.14
CA THR A 135 10.13 -1.06 6.98
C THR A 135 10.95 -1.34 5.71
N VAL A 136 11.31 -2.60 5.48
CA VAL A 136 12.04 -3.04 4.27
C VAL A 136 11.20 -2.78 3.01
N GLU A 137 9.90 -3.09 3.03
CA GLU A 137 8.95 -2.76 1.97
C GLU A 137 9.01 -1.26 1.65
N GLY A 138 8.91 -0.40 2.67
CA GLY A 138 8.94 1.05 2.49
C GLY A 138 10.24 1.56 1.90
N VAL A 139 11.39 1.12 2.43
CA VAL A 139 12.71 1.54 1.91
C VAL A 139 12.88 1.13 0.45
N LEU A 140 12.51 -0.10 0.09
CA LEU A 140 12.60 -0.58 -1.28
C LEU A 140 11.62 0.14 -2.21
N MET A 141 10.40 0.42 -1.76
CA MET A 141 9.42 1.15 -2.57
C MET A 141 9.88 2.58 -2.85
N ILE A 142 10.39 3.29 -1.83
CA ILE A 142 10.99 4.62 -2.03
C ILE A 142 12.17 4.53 -3.00
N SER A 143 13.04 3.53 -2.86
CA SER A 143 14.17 3.34 -3.76
C SER A 143 13.74 3.13 -5.22
N LEU A 144 12.67 2.34 -5.46
CA LEU A 144 12.10 2.13 -6.79
C LEU A 144 11.50 3.42 -7.36
N ILE A 145 10.79 4.20 -6.55
CA ILE A 145 10.21 5.49 -6.95
C ILE A 145 11.32 6.48 -7.34
N LEU A 146 12.37 6.59 -6.51
CA LEU A 146 13.49 7.49 -6.78
C LEU A 146 14.26 7.07 -8.03
N LEU A 147 14.47 5.76 -8.22
CA LEU A 147 15.09 5.22 -9.43
C LEU A 147 14.26 5.53 -10.68
N TYR A 148 12.93 5.44 -10.57
CA TYR A 148 12.02 5.80 -11.65
C TYR A 148 12.07 7.29 -12.00
N PHE A 149 12.02 8.17 -11.01
CA PHE A 149 12.17 9.61 -11.26
C PHE A 149 13.53 9.96 -11.84
N TYR A 150 14.60 9.29 -11.40
CA TYR A 150 15.93 9.47 -11.99
C TYR A 150 15.95 9.11 -13.49
N GLU A 151 15.31 8.01 -13.90
CA GLU A 151 15.23 7.62 -15.32
C GLU A 151 14.46 8.63 -16.15
N ILE A 152 13.30 9.11 -15.67
CA ILE A 152 12.52 10.14 -16.38
C ILE A 152 13.32 11.43 -16.56
N ILE A 153 13.97 11.92 -15.50
CA ILE A 153 14.76 13.15 -15.55
C ILE A 153 15.90 13.00 -16.56
N LYS A 154 16.52 11.82 -16.62
CA LYS A 154 17.62 11.54 -17.55
C LYS A 154 17.16 11.38 -19.00
N SER A 155 15.99 10.78 -19.24
CA SER A 155 15.49 10.53 -20.60
C SER A 155 14.87 11.77 -21.25
N LEU A 156 14.43 12.77 -20.46
CA LEU A 156 13.74 13.98 -20.93
C LEU A 156 12.50 13.68 -21.81
N GLU A 157 11.97 12.46 -21.75
CA GLU A 157 10.92 11.96 -22.65
C GLU A 157 9.55 12.58 -22.37
N ILE A 158 9.32 13.10 -21.16
CA ILE A 158 8.00 13.58 -20.74
C ILE A 158 7.98 15.12 -20.71
N PRO A 159 7.28 15.79 -21.65
CA PRO A 159 7.24 17.25 -21.72
C PRO A 159 6.46 17.88 -20.57
N ASN A 160 5.54 17.13 -19.93
CA ASN A 160 4.83 17.58 -18.72
C ASN A 160 4.56 16.42 -17.75
N LEU A 161 5.37 16.31 -16.70
CA LEU A 161 5.26 15.30 -15.64
C LEU A 161 3.88 15.26 -14.97
N LEU A 162 3.22 16.42 -14.81
CA LEU A 162 1.92 16.52 -14.13
C LEU A 162 0.78 15.89 -14.94
N THR A 163 0.99 15.70 -16.25
CA THR A 163 0.02 15.01 -17.11
C THR A 163 0.20 13.50 -17.14
N PHE A 164 1.26 12.97 -16.50
CA PHE A 164 1.55 11.54 -16.50
C PHE A 164 0.91 10.84 -15.29
N PRO A 165 -0.15 10.02 -15.46
CA PRO A 165 -0.80 9.26 -14.39
C PRO A 165 0.14 8.63 -13.36
N PHE A 166 1.20 7.97 -13.82
CA PHE A 166 2.10 7.23 -12.94
C PHE A 166 2.97 8.15 -12.06
N PHE A 167 3.17 9.41 -12.43
CA PHE A 167 3.85 10.40 -11.58
C PHE A 167 3.05 10.66 -10.29
N TRP A 168 1.73 10.82 -10.41
CA TRP A 168 0.84 11.00 -9.27
C TRP A 168 0.78 9.76 -8.39
N VAL A 169 0.80 8.57 -9.01
CA VAL A 169 0.91 7.30 -8.28
C VAL A 169 2.20 7.24 -7.48
N CYS A 170 3.35 7.51 -8.11
CA CYS A 170 4.64 7.54 -7.42
C CYS A 170 4.67 8.57 -6.29
N SER A 171 4.07 9.75 -6.49
CA SER A 171 3.99 10.80 -5.48
C SER A 171 3.16 10.37 -4.27
N GLY A 172 2.03 9.70 -4.49
CA GLY A 172 1.20 9.15 -3.41
C GLY A 172 1.93 8.08 -2.61
N LEU A 173 2.57 7.12 -3.31
CA LEU A 173 3.36 6.07 -2.68
C LEU A 173 4.54 6.64 -1.88
N LEU A 174 5.23 7.65 -2.42
CA LEU A 174 6.36 8.28 -1.74
C LEU A 174 5.94 8.91 -0.41
N LEU A 175 4.83 9.66 -0.39
CA LEU A 175 4.29 10.25 0.84
C LEU A 175 3.87 9.16 1.84
N TYR A 176 3.16 8.13 1.38
CA TYR A 176 2.72 7.04 2.23
C TYR A 176 3.89 6.28 2.87
N TYR A 177 4.83 5.78 2.06
CA TYR A 177 5.94 4.98 2.58
C TYR A 177 6.96 5.81 3.37
N SER A 178 7.15 7.09 3.05
CA SER A 178 8.02 7.97 3.86
C SER A 178 7.49 8.18 5.27
N SER A 179 6.16 8.29 5.45
CA SER A 179 5.57 8.34 6.80
C SER A 179 5.70 7.00 7.55
N LEU A 180 5.62 5.87 6.83
CA LEU A 180 5.57 4.55 7.43
C LEU A 180 6.92 4.00 7.86
N ILE A 181 8.02 4.36 7.18
CA ILE A 181 9.36 3.84 7.54
C ILE A 181 9.72 4.14 9.00
N PHE A 182 9.34 5.33 9.49
CA PHE A 182 9.61 5.72 10.87
C PHE A 182 8.59 5.15 11.86
N LEU A 183 7.35 4.96 11.44
CA LEU A 183 6.28 4.48 12.31
C LEU A 183 6.26 2.96 12.45
N ALA A 184 6.60 2.20 11.41
CA ALA A 184 6.47 0.75 11.39
C ALA A 184 7.19 0.04 12.55
N PRO A 185 8.45 0.38 12.90
CA PRO A 185 9.11 -0.22 14.06
C PRO A 185 8.43 0.12 15.39
N VAL A 186 7.87 1.33 15.52
CA VAL A 186 7.15 1.76 16.72
C VAL A 186 5.84 0.98 16.86
N LEU A 187 5.11 0.81 15.75
CA LEU A 187 3.84 0.09 15.72
C LEU A 187 4.00 -1.38 16.13
N HIS A 188 5.13 -2.03 15.82
CA HIS A 188 5.40 -3.40 16.27
C HIS A 188 5.37 -3.54 17.80
N TYR A 189 5.96 -2.60 18.53
CA TYR A 189 6.02 -2.67 20.00
C TYR A 189 4.73 -2.24 20.68
N VAL A 190 3.88 -1.48 19.99
CA VAL A 190 2.68 -0.89 20.57
C VAL A 190 1.45 -1.76 20.31
N TYR A 191 1.30 -2.31 19.11
CA TYR A 191 0.19 -3.21 18.80
C TYR A 191 0.44 -4.62 19.33
N THR A 192 0.38 -4.74 20.66
CA THR A 192 0.28 -6.02 21.38
C THR A 192 -1.12 -6.14 21.97
N TRP A 193 -1.68 -7.35 21.95
CA TRP A 193 -3.05 -7.62 22.42
C TRP A 193 -3.27 -7.21 23.89
N ASP A 194 -2.26 -7.41 24.73
CA ASP A 194 -2.36 -7.27 26.19
C ASP A 194 -1.97 -5.88 26.72
N ASN A 195 -1.28 -5.06 25.92
CA ASN A 195 -0.83 -3.71 26.30
C ASN A 195 -0.94 -2.75 25.11
N GLN A 196 -2.17 -2.33 24.80
CA GLN A 196 -2.38 -1.19 23.89
C GLN A 196 -1.91 0.08 24.61
N THR A 197 -0.69 0.50 24.28
CA THR A 197 -0.18 1.80 24.74
C THR A 197 -0.84 2.86 23.87
N ASP A 198 -1.62 3.76 24.46
CA ASP A 198 -2.28 4.85 23.72
C ASP A 198 -1.22 5.74 23.07
N LEU A 199 -1.07 5.65 21.76
CA LEU A 199 -0.15 6.47 20.97
C LEU A 199 -0.79 7.81 20.53
N GLY A 200 -2.04 8.05 20.91
CA GLY A 200 -2.81 9.24 20.59
C GLY A 200 -2.86 9.49 19.08
N ILE A 201 -2.46 10.70 18.66
CA ILE A 201 -2.51 11.13 17.26
C ILE A 201 -1.64 10.26 16.35
N THR A 202 -0.60 9.62 16.88
CA THR A 202 0.38 8.85 16.09
C THR A 202 -0.27 7.61 15.44
N GLU A 203 -1.33 7.05 16.05
CA GLU A 203 -2.09 5.92 15.48
C GLU A 203 -2.83 6.29 14.20
N VAL A 204 -3.17 7.56 14.06
CA VAL A 204 -4.01 8.08 12.98
C VAL A 204 -3.19 8.49 11.76
N ILE A 205 -1.90 8.80 11.96
CA ILE A 205 -0.99 9.29 10.92
C ILE A 205 -0.98 8.35 9.68
N PRO A 206 -0.86 7.02 9.80
CA PRO A 206 -0.88 6.12 8.65
C PRO A 206 -2.15 6.27 7.80
N SER A 207 -3.32 6.35 8.44
CA SER A 207 -4.62 6.49 7.75
C SER A 207 -4.76 7.83 7.03
N ILE A 208 -4.16 8.90 7.56
CA ILE A 208 -4.13 10.20 6.87
C ILE A 208 -3.31 10.11 5.58
N PHE A 209 -2.09 9.56 5.66
CA PHE A 209 -1.22 9.41 4.50
C PHE A 209 -1.77 8.43 3.47
N GLU A 210 -2.47 7.39 3.92
CA GLU A 210 -3.18 6.46 3.06
C GLU A 210 -4.33 7.14 2.30
N THR A 211 -5.10 8.00 2.98
CA THR A 211 -6.15 8.81 2.36
C THR A 211 -5.56 9.75 1.30
N LEU A 212 -4.47 10.45 1.63
CA LEU A 212 -3.76 11.32 0.68
C LEU A 212 -3.23 10.52 -0.53
N CYS A 213 -2.68 9.33 -0.30
CA CYS A 213 -2.21 8.44 -1.35
C CYS A 213 -3.36 8.03 -2.29
N ALA A 214 -4.51 7.64 -1.75
CA ALA A 214 -5.69 7.30 -2.55
C ALA A 214 -6.21 8.48 -3.38
N VAL A 215 -6.18 9.70 -2.82
CA VAL A 215 -6.51 10.93 -3.55
C VAL A 215 -5.53 11.17 -4.71
N LEU A 216 -4.23 11.01 -4.48
CA LEU A 216 -3.22 11.20 -5.52
C LEU A 216 -3.33 10.15 -6.63
N PHE A 217 -3.62 8.89 -6.29
CA PHE A 217 -3.94 7.86 -7.28
C PHE A 217 -5.12 8.28 -8.15
N SER A 218 -6.15 8.82 -7.51
CA SER A 218 -7.36 9.28 -8.20
C SER A 218 -7.06 10.42 -9.17
N VAL A 219 -6.23 11.39 -8.79
CA VAL A 219 -5.77 12.46 -9.69
C VAL A 219 -4.99 11.88 -10.86
N GLY A 220 -4.07 10.94 -10.61
CA GLY A 220 -3.31 10.25 -11.64
C GLY A 220 -4.19 9.53 -12.65
N ILE A 221 -5.13 8.72 -12.17
CA ILE A 221 -6.07 7.96 -13.00
C ILE A 221 -7.03 8.89 -13.75
N TYR A 222 -7.46 10.00 -13.14
CA TYR A 222 -8.33 10.97 -13.81
C TYR A 222 -7.67 11.60 -15.04
N ASN A 223 -6.36 11.86 -14.97
CA ASN A 223 -5.57 12.39 -16.08
C ASN A 223 -5.24 11.35 -17.16
N PHE A 224 -5.59 10.08 -16.97
CA PHE A 224 -5.37 9.05 -17.97
C PHE A 224 -6.27 9.27 -19.19
N SER A 225 -5.66 9.30 -20.38
CA SER A 225 -6.34 9.36 -21.67
C SER A 225 -5.87 8.20 -22.56
N PRO A 226 -6.78 7.31 -23.02
CA PRO A 226 -6.43 6.18 -23.90
C PRO A 226 -5.73 6.61 -25.20
N GLY A 227 -6.01 7.82 -25.70
CA GLY A 227 -5.46 8.34 -26.95
C GLY A 227 -4.06 8.98 -26.84
N SER A 228 -3.57 9.23 -25.63
CA SER A 228 -2.26 9.89 -25.41
C SER A 228 -1.13 8.93 -25.06
N TYR A 229 -1.46 7.67 -24.68
CA TYR A 229 -0.50 6.63 -24.35
C TYR A 229 -0.21 5.64 -25.49
N ALA A 230 -0.95 5.74 -26.61
CA ALA A 230 -0.73 4.95 -27.81
C ALA A 230 0.04 5.76 -28.85
N LYS A 231 1.31 6.10 -28.57
CA LYS A 231 2.32 6.49 -29.58
C LYS A 231 3.69 6.02 -29.15
#